data_AF-A0A350ILB6-F1
#
_entry.id   AF-A0A350ILB6-F1
#
_cell.length_a   1.000
_cell.length_b   1.000
_cell.length_c   1.000
_cell.angle_alpha   90.00
_cell.angle_beta   90.00
_cell.angle_gamma   90.00
#
_symmetry.space_group_name_H-M   'P 1'
#
loop_
_entity.id
_entity.type
_entity.pdbx_description
1 polymer ?
#
loop_
_entity_poly.entity_id
_entity_poly.type
_entity_poly.pdbx_seq_one_letter_code
_entity_poly.pdbx_strand_id
1 'polypeptide(L)'
;MGKSAGARNTHDIFRLKKNTAGTAWEVMDKLTDVVAPTPTNANAAFRISKSEETKPEIQTDDTVKFTFTQYESGSDIFAFIDKVKPPKSIAQLPDITYEDGTMEKGASSSEILVIISYLHYDDLISPTKIFTYVSIATLDPTSGSTDHKSGEWLKPVLIFNGSTADLEVSVLAALFDAALVTQATAIAIPAGDCYKRQFITIS
;
A
#
# COMPACT_ATOMS: atom_id res chain seq x y z
N MET A 1 28.33 -19.18 -1.88
CA MET A 1 26.94 -18.97 -1.40
C MET A 1 26.42 -17.71 -2.08
N GLY A 2 25.60 -17.86 -3.12
CA GLY A 2 25.06 -16.73 -3.87
C GLY A 2 23.99 -16.04 -3.05
N LYS A 3 24.18 -14.76 -2.72
CA LYS A 3 23.10 -13.90 -2.24
C LYS A 3 22.08 -13.82 -3.38
N SER A 4 20.83 -14.19 -3.13
CA SER A 4 19.73 -13.97 -4.06
C SER A 4 19.64 -12.45 -4.31
N ALA A 5 20.13 -12.02 -5.46
CA ALA A 5 20.29 -10.60 -5.79
C ALA A 5 18.97 -9.90 -6.16
N GLY A 6 17.82 -10.57 -6.03
CA GLY A 6 16.57 -10.14 -6.67
C GLY A 6 15.47 -9.56 -5.77
N ALA A 7 15.48 -9.81 -4.45
CA ALA A 7 14.31 -9.58 -3.60
C ALA A 7 14.52 -8.54 -2.48
N ARG A 8 15.28 -7.48 -2.73
CA ARG A 8 15.48 -6.43 -1.72
C ARG A 8 14.34 -5.42 -1.81
N ASN A 9 13.39 -5.53 -0.89
CA ASN A 9 12.35 -4.52 -0.60
C ASN A 9 11.52 -4.15 -1.83
N THR A 10 10.65 -5.07 -2.25
CA THR A 10 9.64 -4.82 -3.29
C THR A 10 8.30 -4.51 -2.65
N HIS A 11 7.54 -3.58 -3.24
CA HIS A 11 6.23 -3.18 -2.73
C HIS A 11 5.24 -3.12 -3.88
N ASP A 12 4.16 -3.90 -3.79
CA ASP A 12 3.05 -3.84 -4.75
C ASP A 12 1.89 -3.06 -4.17
N ILE A 13 1.38 -2.11 -4.96
CA ILE A 13 0.34 -1.19 -4.55
C ILE A 13 -0.88 -1.40 -5.42
N PHE A 14 -2.00 -1.73 -4.80
CA PHE A 14 -3.28 -1.96 -5.45
C PHE A 14 -4.26 -0.87 -5.04
N ARG A 15 -5.06 -0.41 -5.99
CA ARG A 15 -6.19 0.49 -5.71
C ARG A 15 -7.41 -0.33 -5.34
N LEU A 16 -8.11 0.07 -4.29
CA LEU A 16 -9.36 -0.53 -3.86
C LEU A 16 -10.54 0.40 -4.08
N LYS A 17 -11.69 -0.18 -4.41
CA LYS A 17 -12.98 0.50 -4.44
C LYS A 17 -14.02 -0.41 -3.82
N LYS A 18 -15.00 0.17 -3.11
CA LYS A 18 -16.16 -0.62 -2.70
C LYS A 18 -17.01 -1.00 -3.91
N ASN A 19 -17.54 -2.22 -3.90
CA ASN A 19 -18.55 -2.63 -4.86
C ASN A 19 -19.79 -1.72 -4.78
N THR A 20 -20.67 -1.80 -5.78
CA THR A 20 -21.88 -0.96 -5.85
C THR A 20 -22.79 -1.10 -4.62
N ALA A 21 -22.79 -2.28 -3.98
CA ALA A 21 -23.58 -2.54 -2.77
C ALA A 21 -22.92 -2.02 -1.49
N GLY A 22 -21.66 -1.57 -1.53
CA GLY A 22 -20.90 -1.14 -0.37
C GLY A 22 -20.55 -2.27 0.62
N THR A 23 -20.58 -3.52 0.19
CA THR A 23 -20.42 -4.71 1.06
C THR A 23 -19.06 -5.40 0.94
N ALA A 24 -18.29 -5.08 -0.11
CA ALA A 24 -16.99 -5.69 -0.34
C ALA A 24 -16.04 -4.71 -1.03
N TRP A 25 -14.75 -4.90 -0.78
CA TRP A 25 -13.68 -4.22 -1.50
C TRP A 25 -13.31 -4.99 -2.76
N GLU A 26 -13.16 -4.25 -3.86
CA GLU A 26 -12.79 -4.75 -5.18
C GLU A 26 -11.48 -4.11 -5.61
N VAL A 27 -10.60 -4.91 -6.22
CA VAL A 27 -9.33 -4.44 -6.77
C VAL A 27 -9.58 -3.78 -8.13
N MET A 28 -9.04 -2.57 -8.30
CA MET A 28 -9.09 -1.86 -9.57
C MET A 28 -8.00 -2.36 -10.52
N ASP A 29 -8.25 -2.32 -11.83
CA ASP A 29 -7.24 -2.65 -12.82
C ASP A 29 -6.26 -1.48 -13.00
N LYS A 30 -5.09 -1.58 -12.35
CA LYS A 30 -4.01 -0.59 -12.42
C LYS A 30 -4.51 0.82 -12.09
N LEU A 31 -4.25 1.79 -12.97
CA LEU A 31 -4.69 3.19 -12.86
C LEU A 31 -6.06 3.47 -13.51
N THR A 32 -6.77 2.44 -13.97
CA THR A 32 -8.10 2.60 -14.61
C THR A 32 -9.22 2.65 -13.58
N ASP A 33 -10.40 3.15 -13.96
CA ASP A 33 -11.59 3.12 -13.10
C ASP A 33 -12.46 1.87 -13.34
N VAL A 34 -11.82 0.80 -13.81
CA VAL A 34 -12.44 -0.51 -14.06
C VAL A 34 -12.04 -1.47 -12.95
N VAL A 35 -12.99 -2.24 -12.45
CA VAL A 35 -12.74 -3.33 -11.49
C VAL A 35 -12.09 -4.50 -12.21
N ALA A 36 -11.03 -5.06 -11.64
CA ALA A 36 -10.39 -6.26 -12.16
C ALA A 36 -11.31 -7.48 -11.90
N PRO A 37 -11.85 -8.15 -12.94
CA PRO A 37 -12.79 -9.26 -12.76
C PRO A 37 -12.11 -10.51 -12.19
N THR A 38 -10.79 -10.63 -12.36
CA THR A 38 -9.96 -11.69 -11.77
C THR A 38 -8.66 -11.04 -11.30
N PRO A 39 -8.63 -10.49 -10.07
CA PRO A 39 -7.48 -9.75 -9.58
C PRO A 39 -6.24 -10.65 -9.47
N THR A 40 -5.13 -10.16 -10.02
CA THR A 40 -3.80 -10.76 -9.95
C THR A 40 -2.76 -9.70 -9.64
N ASN A 41 -1.52 -10.11 -9.37
CA ASN A 41 -0.40 -9.18 -9.17
C ASN A 41 -0.22 -8.19 -10.33
N ALA A 42 -0.58 -8.58 -11.56
CA ALA A 42 -0.49 -7.71 -12.74
C ALA A 42 -1.45 -6.50 -12.72
N ASN A 43 -2.43 -6.50 -11.81
CA ASN A 43 -3.34 -5.38 -11.60
C ASN A 43 -2.80 -4.32 -10.63
N ALA A 44 -1.58 -4.49 -10.10
CA ALA A 44 -0.93 -3.47 -9.27
C ALA A 44 -0.93 -2.12 -10.00
N ALA A 45 -1.40 -1.09 -9.31
CA ALA A 45 -1.41 0.30 -9.77
C ALA A 45 0.00 0.86 -9.87
N PHE A 46 0.88 0.43 -8.96
CA PHE A 46 2.30 0.78 -8.97
C PHE A 46 3.11 -0.29 -8.22
N ARG A 47 4.37 -0.44 -8.62
CA ARG A 47 5.33 -1.33 -7.96
C ARG A 47 6.57 -0.52 -7.65
N ILE A 48 6.97 -0.51 -6.37
CA ILE A 48 8.26 0.01 -5.94
C ILE A 48 9.24 -1.17 -5.91
N SER A 49 10.17 -1.19 -6.85
CA SER A 49 11.19 -2.24 -6.99
C SER A 49 12.57 -1.81 -6.49
N LYS A 50 12.79 -0.51 -6.32
CA LYS A 50 14.07 0.09 -5.94
C LYS A 50 13.91 1.14 -4.83
N SER A 51 13.52 0.68 -3.65
CA SER A 51 13.54 1.52 -2.44
C SER A 51 14.97 1.63 -1.89
N GLU A 52 15.41 2.84 -1.57
CA GLU A 52 16.57 3.09 -0.72
C GLU A 52 16.25 2.74 0.73
N GLU A 53 15.07 3.16 1.17
CA GLU A 53 14.63 3.01 2.55
C GLU A 53 13.11 2.84 2.62
N THR A 54 12.68 1.87 3.43
CA THR A 54 11.28 1.64 3.77
C THR A 54 11.12 1.74 5.27
N LYS A 55 10.34 2.72 5.73
CA LYS A 55 10.07 2.98 7.15
C LYS A 55 8.61 2.74 7.48
N PRO A 56 8.22 1.54 7.94
CA PRO A 56 6.94 1.34 8.61
C PRO A 56 7.01 1.90 10.04
N GLU A 57 6.14 2.85 10.36
CA GLU A 57 6.01 3.46 11.68
C GLU A 57 4.60 3.20 12.22
N ILE A 58 4.49 2.55 13.37
CA ILE A 58 3.20 2.39 14.05
C ILE A 58 2.87 3.70 14.76
N GLN A 59 1.72 4.26 14.42
CA GLN A 59 1.21 5.50 14.97
C GLN A 59 0.48 5.25 16.31
N THR A 60 0.19 6.32 17.03
CA THR A 60 -0.48 6.25 18.35
C THR A 60 -1.91 5.73 18.28
N ASP A 61 -2.55 5.78 17.11
CA ASP A 61 -3.87 5.24 16.83
C ASP A 61 -3.83 3.79 16.29
N ASP A 62 -2.68 3.13 16.42
CA ASP A 62 -2.39 1.78 15.90
C ASP A 62 -2.48 1.65 14.37
N THR A 63 -2.51 2.79 13.65
CA THR A 63 -2.31 2.80 12.20
C THR A 63 -0.84 2.70 11.82
N VAL A 64 -0.55 2.33 10.58
CA VAL A 64 0.84 2.25 10.07
C VAL A 64 1.10 3.33 9.02
N LYS A 65 2.16 4.10 9.22
CA LYS A 65 2.70 5.00 8.20
C LYS A 65 3.85 4.33 7.47
N PHE A 66 3.81 4.35 6.14
CA PHE A 66 4.94 3.95 5.32
C PHE A 66 5.57 5.16 4.66
N THR A 67 6.88 5.32 4.85
CA THR A 67 7.67 6.26 4.06
C THR A 67 8.62 5.47 3.17
N PHE A 68 8.56 5.73 1.87
CA PHE A 68 9.44 5.16 0.87
C PHE A 68 10.31 6.26 0.27
N THR A 69 11.63 6.14 0.48
CA THR A 69 12.63 6.87 -0.28
C THR A 69 13.11 5.95 -1.37
N GLN A 70 12.99 6.34 -2.64
CA GLN A 70 13.15 5.39 -3.75
C GLN A 70 13.73 6.06 -5.00
N TYR A 71 14.22 5.23 -5.94
CA TYR A 71 14.99 5.67 -7.11
C TYR A 71 14.20 5.66 -8.43
N GLU A 72 12.93 5.26 -8.41
CA GLU A 72 12.07 5.28 -9.58
C GLU A 72 11.60 6.72 -9.83
N SER A 73 12.08 7.30 -10.92
CA SER A 73 11.77 8.67 -11.33
C SER A 73 11.13 8.71 -12.73
N GLY A 74 10.57 7.58 -13.16
CA GLY A 74 9.85 7.45 -14.42
C GLY A 74 8.53 8.23 -14.43
N SER A 75 7.87 8.30 -15.58
CA SER A 75 6.55 8.95 -15.70
C SER A 75 5.43 8.18 -14.98
N ASP A 76 5.64 6.90 -14.72
CA ASP A 76 4.74 5.98 -14.06
C ASP A 76 4.48 6.34 -12.58
N ILE A 77 5.51 6.71 -11.83
CA ILE A 77 5.32 7.13 -10.43
C ILE A 77 4.48 8.41 -10.33
N PHE A 78 4.70 9.36 -11.23
CA PHE A 78 3.92 10.60 -11.25
C PHE A 78 2.49 10.35 -11.72
N ALA A 79 2.28 9.48 -12.72
CA ALA A 79 0.95 9.07 -13.13
C ALA A 79 0.18 8.35 -12.00
N PHE A 80 0.87 7.51 -11.22
CA PHE A 80 0.31 6.89 -10.02
C PHE A 80 -0.05 7.95 -8.98
N ILE A 81 0.88 8.85 -8.62
CA ILE A 81 0.63 9.92 -7.65
C ILE A 81 -0.58 10.75 -8.11
N ASP A 82 -0.59 11.25 -9.34
CA ASP A 82 -1.67 12.09 -9.86
C ASP A 82 -3.03 11.39 -9.86
N LYS A 83 -3.04 10.06 -10.02
CA LYS A 83 -4.28 9.27 -9.99
C LYS A 83 -4.82 9.09 -8.56
N VAL A 84 -3.95 8.79 -7.60
CA VAL A 84 -4.36 8.36 -6.25
C VAL A 84 -4.27 9.46 -5.21
N LYS A 85 -3.62 10.58 -5.53
CA LYS A 85 -3.42 11.70 -4.62
C LYS A 85 -4.79 12.25 -4.20
N PRO A 86 -5.02 12.44 -2.90
CA PRO A 86 -6.26 13.06 -2.44
C PRO A 86 -6.41 14.44 -3.09
N PRO A 87 -7.62 14.82 -3.52
CA PRO A 87 -7.82 16.12 -4.14
C PRO A 87 -7.41 17.23 -3.18
N LYS A 88 -6.87 18.30 -3.76
CA LYS A 88 -6.55 19.54 -3.05
C LYS A 88 -7.86 20.06 -2.46
N SER A 89 -8.04 19.92 -1.15
CA SER A 89 -9.26 20.26 -0.40
C SER A 89 -9.91 21.57 -0.89
N ILE A 90 -11.14 21.48 -1.39
CA ILE A 90 -12.13 22.56 -1.26
C ILE A 90 -12.91 22.18 0.00
N ALA A 91 -12.45 22.63 1.17
CA ALA A 91 -13.04 22.37 2.50
C ALA A 91 -13.43 20.90 2.76
N GLN A 92 -12.51 20.10 3.31
CA GLN A 92 -12.92 18.91 4.09
C GLN A 92 -13.95 19.37 5.12
N LEU A 93 -15.16 18.78 5.08
CA LEU A 93 -16.11 18.97 6.16
C LEU A 93 -15.42 18.49 7.45
N PRO A 94 -15.50 19.25 8.56
CA PRO A 94 -14.92 18.80 9.82
C PRO A 94 -15.58 17.50 10.26
N ASP A 95 -14.83 16.66 10.97
CA ASP A 95 -15.41 15.52 11.67
C ASP A 95 -16.46 16.02 12.66
N ILE A 96 -17.64 15.38 12.66
CA ILE A 96 -18.73 15.69 13.56
C ILE A 96 -18.79 14.58 14.60
N THR A 97 -18.55 14.92 15.87
CA THR A 97 -18.85 14.02 16.99
C THR A 97 -20.23 14.36 17.52
N TYR A 98 -21.15 13.42 17.40
CA TYR A 98 -22.49 13.51 17.95
C TYR A 98 -22.47 13.38 19.48
N GLU A 99 -23.53 13.85 20.14
CA GLU A 99 -23.66 13.81 21.61
C GLU A 99 -23.68 12.39 22.19
N ASP A 100 -23.99 11.38 21.36
CA ASP A 100 -23.94 9.95 21.71
C ASP A 100 -22.54 9.32 21.55
N GLY A 101 -21.55 10.12 21.15
CA GLY A 101 -20.18 9.68 20.88
C GLY A 101 -19.95 9.11 19.47
N THR A 102 -20.98 9.05 18.63
CA THR A 102 -20.84 8.64 17.24
C THR A 102 -20.04 9.67 16.47
N MET A 103 -19.01 9.24 15.73
CA MET A 103 -18.22 10.12 14.87
C MET A 103 -18.64 9.96 13.41
N GLU A 104 -19.04 11.05 12.77
CA GLU A 104 -19.14 11.17 11.32
C GLU A 104 -17.90 11.86 10.77
N LYS A 105 -17.05 11.09 10.08
CA LYS A 105 -15.84 11.63 9.47
C LYS A 105 -16.22 12.50 8.27
N GLY A 106 -15.54 13.63 8.11
CA GLY A 106 -15.64 14.46 6.92
C GLY A 106 -15.39 13.65 5.65
N ALA A 107 -16.19 13.90 4.60
CA ALA A 107 -16.03 13.21 3.32
C ALA A 107 -14.65 13.48 2.72
N SER A 108 -13.77 12.49 2.80
CA SER A 108 -12.45 12.49 2.18
C SER A 108 -12.48 11.52 1.00
N SER A 109 -12.38 12.03 -0.22
CA SER A 109 -12.38 11.20 -1.45
C SER A 109 -11.01 10.58 -1.74
N SER A 110 -10.20 10.33 -0.71
CA SER A 110 -8.90 9.69 -0.86
C SER A 110 -9.09 8.26 -1.34
N GLU A 111 -8.31 7.85 -2.34
CA GLU A 111 -8.32 6.45 -2.74
C GLU A 111 -7.71 5.56 -1.65
N ILE A 112 -8.41 4.46 -1.37
CA ILE A 112 -7.91 3.42 -0.48
C ILE A 112 -6.99 2.50 -1.29
N LEU A 113 -5.83 2.23 -0.72
CA LEU A 113 -4.77 1.44 -1.32
C LEU A 113 -4.46 0.23 -0.44
N VAL A 114 -4.14 -0.90 -1.06
CA VAL A 114 -3.48 -2.03 -0.40
C VAL A 114 -2.02 -2.05 -0.82
N ILE A 115 -1.13 -2.08 0.16
CA ILE A 115 0.31 -2.18 -0.05
C ILE A 115 0.76 -3.55 0.46
N ILE A 116 1.30 -4.38 -0.43
CA ILE A 116 1.97 -5.63 -0.10
C ILE A 116 3.48 -5.38 -0.15
N SER A 117 4.10 -5.33 1.03
CA SER A 117 5.52 -5.09 1.19
C SER A 117 6.28 -6.38 1.45
N TYR A 118 7.20 -6.73 0.55
CA TYR A 118 8.13 -7.86 0.65
C TYR A 118 9.43 -7.38 1.28
N LEU A 119 9.50 -7.43 2.60
CA LEU A 119 10.61 -6.93 3.38
C LEU A 119 11.56 -8.08 3.67
N HIS A 120 12.76 -8.04 3.08
CA HIS A 120 13.80 -8.99 3.43
C HIS A 120 14.40 -8.56 4.77
N TYR A 121 14.35 -9.44 5.76
CA TYR A 121 15.16 -9.27 6.95
C TYR A 121 16.41 -10.10 6.71
N ASP A 122 17.55 -9.45 6.48
CA ASP A 122 18.81 -10.11 6.14
C ASP A 122 19.29 -11.13 7.20
N ASP A 123 18.61 -11.22 8.36
CA ASP A 123 18.96 -12.12 9.49
C ASP A 123 17.76 -12.82 10.18
N LEU A 124 16.67 -13.15 9.48
CA LEU A 124 15.60 -13.99 10.08
C LEU A 124 15.88 -15.49 9.94
N ILE A 125 15.52 -16.21 11.02
CA ILE A 125 15.69 -17.63 11.41
C ILE A 125 15.68 -18.69 10.28
N SER A 126 15.13 -18.38 9.10
CA SER A 126 15.05 -19.31 7.98
C SER A 126 15.34 -18.63 6.64
N PRO A 127 16.28 -19.15 5.83
CA PRO A 127 16.53 -18.65 4.47
C PRO A 127 15.36 -18.91 3.49
N THR A 128 14.26 -19.50 3.97
CA THR A 128 13.09 -19.89 3.16
C THR A 128 11.87 -18.99 3.38
N LYS A 129 11.96 -17.97 4.24
CA LYS A 129 10.84 -17.10 4.59
C LYS A 129 11.18 -15.63 4.39
N ILE A 130 10.21 -14.86 3.89
CA ILE A 130 10.28 -13.40 3.81
C ILE A 130 9.22 -12.76 4.71
N PHE A 131 9.57 -11.64 5.34
CA PHE A 131 8.61 -10.88 6.12
C PHE A 131 7.73 -10.07 5.17
N THR A 132 6.43 -10.32 5.20
CA THR A 132 5.45 -9.63 4.37
C THR A 132 4.54 -8.78 5.23
N TYR A 133 4.38 -7.53 4.81
CA TYR A 133 3.51 -6.55 5.45
C TYR A 133 2.40 -6.17 4.47
N VAL A 134 1.16 -6.50 4.81
CA VAL A 134 -0.02 -6.14 4.02
C VAL A 134 -0.73 -5.03 4.76
N SER A 135 -0.91 -3.87 4.14
CA SER A 135 -1.48 -2.70 4.81
C SER A 135 -2.49 -1.98 3.92
N ILE A 136 -3.45 -1.32 4.57
CA ILE A 136 -4.44 -0.45 3.97
C ILE A 136 -4.03 0.97 4.26
N ALA A 137 -3.94 1.79 3.23
CA ALA A 137 -3.44 3.15 3.36
C ALA A 137 -4.07 4.09 2.34
N THR A 138 -3.84 5.38 2.56
CA THR A 138 -4.09 6.46 1.60
C THR A 138 -2.78 7.16 1.29
N LEU A 139 -2.65 7.71 0.09
CA LEU A 139 -1.46 8.49 -0.26
C LEU A 139 -1.51 9.85 0.46
N ASP A 140 -0.41 10.21 1.13
CA ASP A 140 -0.28 11.52 1.76
C ASP A 140 -0.24 12.64 0.70
N PRO A 141 -0.90 13.80 0.93
CA PRO A 141 -0.88 14.94 0.01
C PRO A 141 0.54 15.47 -0.31
N THR A 142 1.51 15.25 0.57
CA THR A 142 2.92 15.67 0.40
C THR A 142 3.76 14.65 -0.39
N SER A 143 3.20 13.50 -0.72
CA SER A 143 3.82 12.53 -1.63
C SER A 143 4.09 13.13 -3.00
N GLY A 144 5.21 12.73 -3.60
CA GLY A 144 5.75 13.31 -4.83
C GLY A 144 6.67 14.51 -4.58
N SER A 145 6.92 14.88 -3.31
CA SER A 145 8.07 15.72 -2.98
C SER A 145 9.35 15.00 -3.41
N THR A 146 10.29 15.76 -3.96
CA THR A 146 11.54 15.22 -4.50
C THR A 146 12.71 15.81 -3.75
N ASP A 147 13.60 14.96 -3.26
CA ASP A 147 14.94 15.41 -2.87
C ASP A 147 15.87 15.35 -4.10
N HIS A 148 16.67 16.39 -4.27
CA HIS A 148 17.65 16.49 -5.35
C HIS A 148 18.91 17.17 -4.82
N LYS A 149 20.01 16.43 -4.91
CA LYS A 149 21.37 16.95 -4.74
C LYS A 149 22.07 16.96 -6.09
N SER A 150 22.86 18.00 -6.34
CA SER A 150 23.65 18.10 -7.58
C SER A 150 24.53 16.87 -7.77
N GLY A 151 24.32 16.13 -8.85
CA GLY A 151 25.07 14.89 -9.16
C GLY A 151 24.41 13.61 -8.63
N GLU A 152 23.26 13.70 -7.97
CA GLU A 152 22.45 12.54 -7.55
C GLU A 152 21.17 12.42 -8.39
N TRP A 153 20.63 11.21 -8.45
CA TRP A 153 19.33 10.95 -9.07
C TRP A 153 18.21 11.61 -8.28
N LEU A 154 17.14 12.03 -8.98
CA LEU A 154 15.91 12.51 -8.36
C LEU A 154 15.30 11.39 -7.51
N LYS A 155 14.99 11.68 -6.25
CA LYS A 155 14.37 10.71 -5.32
C LYS A 155 12.97 11.19 -4.92
N PRO A 156 11.91 10.75 -5.61
CA PRO A 156 10.55 11.00 -5.16
C PRO A 156 10.30 10.26 -3.84
N VAL A 157 9.68 10.95 -2.90
CA VAL A 157 9.23 10.36 -1.63
C VAL A 157 7.75 10.02 -1.75
N LEU A 158 7.41 8.76 -1.45
CA LEU A 158 6.02 8.32 -1.29
C LEU A 158 5.74 8.10 0.19
N ILE A 159 4.68 8.73 0.67
CA ILE A 159 4.22 8.62 2.05
C ILE A 159 2.80 8.07 2.02
N PHE A 160 2.59 6.96 2.71
CA PHE A 160 1.28 6.34 2.85
C PHE A 160 0.87 6.39 4.32
N ASN A 161 -0.31 6.96 4.57
CA ASN A 161 -0.89 6.99 5.90
C ASN A 161 -1.89 5.85 6.02
N GLY A 162 -1.72 5.02 7.05
CA GLY A 162 -2.59 3.89 7.33
C GLY A 162 -4.04 4.35 7.46
N SER A 163 -4.94 3.52 6.93
CA SER A 163 -6.38 3.76 7.00
C SER A 163 -7.03 2.50 7.54
N THR A 164 -7.89 2.65 8.55
CA THR A 164 -8.64 1.52 9.08
C THR A 164 -9.72 1.11 8.09
N ALA A 165 -9.84 -0.20 7.88
CA ALA A 165 -10.86 -0.74 7.00
C ALA A 165 -12.23 -0.61 7.68
N ASP A 166 -13.24 -0.09 6.98
CA ASP A 166 -14.62 -0.10 7.49
C ASP A 166 -15.35 -1.43 7.24
N LEU A 167 -14.77 -2.27 6.38
CA LEU A 167 -15.20 -3.62 6.04
C LEU A 167 -13.94 -4.49 5.93
N GLU A 168 -14.06 -5.80 6.13
CA GLU A 168 -12.94 -6.72 5.94
C GLU A 168 -12.34 -6.58 4.53
N VAL A 169 -11.01 -6.46 4.45
CA VAL A 169 -10.27 -6.47 3.18
C VAL A 169 -9.64 -7.84 3.00
N SER A 170 -10.08 -8.57 1.98
CA SER A 170 -9.52 -9.87 1.61
C SER A 170 -8.48 -9.69 0.50
N VAL A 171 -7.20 -9.85 0.85
CA VAL A 171 -6.08 -9.80 -0.11
C VAL A 171 -5.88 -11.20 -0.67
N LEU A 172 -6.39 -11.42 -1.88
CA LEU A 172 -6.35 -12.72 -2.57
C LEU A 172 -4.90 -13.18 -2.78
N ALA A 173 -4.68 -14.50 -2.68
CA ALA A 173 -3.37 -15.12 -2.91
C ALA A 173 -2.77 -14.75 -4.28
N ALA A 174 -3.60 -14.58 -5.31
CA ALA A 174 -3.19 -14.21 -6.66
C ALA A 174 -2.62 -12.79 -6.78
N LEU A 175 -2.83 -11.93 -5.79
CA LEU A 175 -2.26 -10.58 -5.75
C LEU A 175 -0.79 -10.57 -5.34
N PHE A 176 -0.30 -11.66 -4.72
CA PHE A 176 1.10 -11.76 -4.32
C PHE A 176 1.97 -12.08 -5.54
N ASP A 177 3.17 -11.50 -5.60
CA ASP A 177 4.15 -11.83 -6.62
C ASP A 177 4.68 -13.26 -6.42
N ALA A 178 4.27 -14.14 -7.33
CA ALA A 178 4.68 -15.54 -7.34
C ALA A 178 6.19 -15.73 -7.56
N ALA A 179 6.89 -14.74 -8.13
CA ALA A 179 8.35 -14.76 -8.25
C ALA A 179 9.07 -14.48 -6.92
N LEU A 180 8.37 -13.89 -5.94
CA LEU A 180 8.92 -13.58 -4.62
C LEU A 180 8.44 -14.55 -3.54
N VAL A 181 7.16 -14.91 -3.56
CA VAL A 181 6.54 -15.71 -2.51
C VAL A 181 5.53 -16.73 -3.01
N THR A 182 5.39 -17.82 -2.26
CA THR A 182 4.32 -18.80 -2.44
C THR A 182 3.25 -18.59 -1.37
N GLN A 183 2.14 -17.96 -1.75
CA GLN A 183 0.97 -17.73 -0.90
C GLN A 183 -0.22 -18.58 -1.40
N ALA A 184 -0.77 -19.44 -0.53
CA ALA A 184 -1.86 -20.36 -0.93
C ALA A 184 -3.26 -19.84 -0.56
N THR A 185 -3.36 -19.02 0.48
CA THR A 185 -4.64 -18.54 1.02
C THR A 185 -4.73 -17.03 1.00
N ALA A 186 -5.93 -16.47 0.90
CA ALA A 186 -6.12 -15.03 1.05
C ALA A 186 -5.72 -14.58 2.47
N ILE A 187 -5.22 -13.34 2.56
CA ILE A 187 -4.96 -12.67 3.83
C ILE A 187 -6.10 -11.69 4.09
N ALA A 188 -6.89 -11.94 5.12
CA ALA A 188 -7.93 -11.03 5.58
C ALA A 188 -7.38 -10.02 6.59
N ILE A 189 -7.64 -8.73 6.36
CA ILE A 189 -7.50 -7.64 7.32
C ILE A 189 -8.91 -7.33 7.85
N PRO A 190 -9.20 -7.60 9.14
CA PRO A 190 -10.49 -7.32 9.75
C PRO A 190 -10.93 -5.87 9.63
N ALA A 191 -12.23 -5.62 9.69
CA ALA A 191 -12.75 -4.26 9.88
C ALA A 191 -12.22 -3.67 11.21
N GLY A 192 -11.82 -2.40 11.20
CA GLY A 192 -11.17 -1.72 12.32
C GLY A 192 -9.65 -1.83 12.32
N ASP A 193 -9.07 -2.84 11.67
CA ASP A 193 -7.63 -2.98 11.51
C ASP A 193 -7.15 -2.25 10.25
N CYS A 194 -5.85 -1.97 10.17
CA CYS A 194 -5.23 -1.36 9.00
C CYS A 194 -4.09 -2.18 8.39
N TYR A 195 -3.61 -3.23 9.06
CA TYR A 195 -2.53 -4.07 8.52
C TYR A 195 -2.51 -5.50 9.04
N LYS A 196 -1.74 -6.34 8.36
CA LYS A 196 -1.39 -7.69 8.78
C LYS A 196 0.08 -7.99 8.44
N ARG A 197 0.76 -8.66 9.37
CA ARG A 197 2.17 -9.06 9.26
C ARG A 197 2.27 -10.57 9.22
N GLN A 198 3.04 -11.12 8.30
CA GLN A 198 3.23 -12.58 8.20
C GLN A 198 4.57 -12.95 7.57
N PHE A 199 5.11 -14.11 7.97
CA PHE A 199 6.21 -14.75 7.25
C PHE A 199 5.67 -15.69 6.17
N ILE A 200 6.01 -15.41 4.92
CA ILE A 200 5.56 -16.20 3.76
C ILE A 200 6.76 -16.96 3.18
N THR A 201 6.52 -18.15 2.62
CA THR A 201 7.55 -18.94 1.94
C THR A 201 8.06 -18.20 0.71
N ILE A 202 9.38 -18.12 0.56
CA ILE A 202 10.03 -17.62 -0.66
C ILE A 202 9.82 -18.64 -1.78
N SER A 203 9.55 -18.15 -2.99
CA SER A 203 9.41 -18.98 -4.21
C SER A 203 10.74 -19.45 -4.78
#